data_AF-A0A497NX53-F1
#
_entry.id   AF-A0A497NX53-F1
#
_cell.length_a   1.000
_cell.length_b   1.000
_cell.length_c   1.000
_cell.angle_alpha   90.00
_cell.angle_beta   90.00
_cell.angle_gamma   90.00
#
_symmetry.space_group_name_H-M   'P 1'
#
loop_
_entity.id
_entity.type
_entity.pdbx_description
1 polymer ?
#
loop_
_entity_poly.entity_id
_entity_poly.type
_entity_poly.pdbx_seq_one_letter_code
_entity_poly.pdbx_strand_id
1 'polypeptide(L)'
;AADPEKLIGRTVDATLYDLTNHLAHQYLNMYFQITEVDGKTARTIFKGHEYSRDYLRSLVRRRTTRVDAVLNVTTKDGYRLRVGVCAFTLSRIKTSQEKAIRSIMRRIVQEKASALTFDQFVQEIVLQKIASDVYNEAKKIAPLRHVGIRKSKLLLQPTLVA
;
A
#
# COMPACT_ATOMS: atom_id res chain seq x y z
N ALA A 1 -19.69 -1.81 -23.39
CA ALA A 1 -18.98 -2.81 -24.21
C ALA A 1 -20.02 -3.81 -24.71
N ALA A 2 -19.88 -4.34 -25.93
CA ALA A 2 -20.90 -5.21 -26.53
C ALA A 2 -20.89 -6.64 -25.95
N ASP A 3 -19.75 -7.14 -25.47
CA ASP A 3 -19.61 -8.48 -24.88
C ASP A 3 -19.11 -8.43 -23.43
N PRO A 4 -19.74 -9.14 -22.47
CA PRO A 4 -19.36 -9.16 -21.07
C PRO A 4 -17.99 -9.79 -20.81
N GLU A 5 -17.57 -10.75 -21.63
CA GLU A 5 -16.26 -11.42 -21.50
C GLU A 5 -15.08 -10.46 -21.73
N LYS A 6 -15.26 -9.44 -22.57
CA LYS A 6 -14.23 -8.41 -22.85
C LYS A 6 -14.03 -7.43 -21.70
N LEU A 7 -14.88 -7.47 -20.67
CA LEU A 7 -14.75 -6.65 -19.46
C LEU A 7 -13.85 -7.32 -18.42
N ILE A 8 -13.79 -8.65 -18.40
CA ILE A 8 -12.96 -9.41 -17.46
C ILE A 8 -11.48 -9.06 -17.71
N GLY A 9 -10.75 -8.81 -16.63
CA GLY A 9 -9.34 -8.43 -16.68
C GLY A 9 -9.06 -6.94 -16.88
N ARG A 10 -10.07 -6.10 -17.17
CA ARG A 10 -9.88 -4.65 -17.21
C ARG A 10 -9.58 -4.11 -15.82
N THR A 11 -8.68 -3.13 -15.76
CA THR A 11 -8.37 -2.40 -14.53
C THR A 11 -9.12 -1.08 -14.51
N VAL A 12 -9.86 -0.84 -13.44
CA VAL A 12 -10.54 0.41 -13.14
C VAL A 12 -9.71 1.16 -12.11
N ASP A 13 -9.42 2.42 -12.38
CA ASP A 13 -8.85 3.36 -11.42
C ASP A 13 -9.96 4.10 -10.66
N ALA A 14 -9.75 4.27 -9.36
CA ALA A 14 -10.61 5.06 -8.51
C ALA A 14 -9.75 5.77 -7.46
N THR A 15 -10.20 6.92 -6.97
CA THR A 15 -9.57 7.52 -5.80
C THR A 15 -10.21 6.97 -4.53
N LEU A 16 -9.45 6.94 -3.43
CA LEU A 16 -10.04 6.58 -2.13
C LEU A 16 -11.13 7.57 -1.70
N TYR A 17 -11.09 8.81 -2.20
CA TYR A 17 -12.14 9.80 -2.01
C TYR A 17 -13.49 9.29 -2.54
N ASP A 18 -13.52 8.70 -3.75
CA ASP A 18 -14.76 8.20 -4.35
C ASP A 18 -15.41 7.07 -3.53
N LEU A 19 -14.61 6.38 -2.71
CA LEU A 19 -15.08 5.27 -1.86
C LEU A 19 -15.51 5.73 -0.47
N THR A 20 -14.88 6.77 0.07
CA THR A 20 -15.05 7.19 1.48
C THR A 20 -15.69 8.56 1.65
N ASN A 21 -15.82 9.34 0.57
CA ASN A 21 -16.24 10.75 0.56
C ASN A 21 -15.41 11.67 1.48
N HIS A 22 -14.16 11.29 1.78
CA HIS A 22 -13.25 12.08 2.62
C HIS A 22 -12.14 12.74 1.80
N LEU A 23 -12.17 14.08 1.71
CA LEU A 23 -11.21 14.89 0.92
C LEU A 23 -9.74 14.62 1.28
N ALA A 24 -9.45 14.26 2.54
CA ALA A 24 -8.10 13.94 2.99
C ALA A 24 -7.48 12.75 2.24
N HIS A 25 -8.28 11.91 1.59
CA HIS A 25 -7.85 10.68 0.92
C HIS A 25 -7.66 10.81 -0.59
N GLN A 26 -7.81 12.01 -1.16
CA GLN A 26 -7.71 12.25 -2.59
C GLN A 26 -6.32 11.92 -3.17
N TYR A 27 -5.26 11.91 -2.35
CA TYR A 27 -3.92 11.59 -2.82
C TYR A 27 -3.69 10.09 -3.11
N LEU A 28 -4.64 9.22 -2.75
CA LEU A 28 -4.48 7.77 -2.86
C LEU A 28 -5.27 7.24 -4.07
N ASN A 29 -4.53 6.81 -5.09
CA ASN A 29 -5.10 6.16 -6.26
C ASN A 29 -5.14 4.65 -6.02
N MET A 30 -6.30 4.06 -6.27
CA MET A 30 -6.55 2.63 -6.14
C MET A 30 -6.81 2.04 -7.52
N TYR A 31 -6.36 0.80 -7.69
CA TYR A 31 -6.53 0.04 -8.93
C TYR A 31 -7.28 -1.24 -8.60
N PHE A 32 -8.39 -1.46 -9.28
CA PHE A 32 -9.24 -2.62 -9.13
C PHE A 32 -9.32 -3.37 -10.46
N GLN A 33 -9.16 -4.69 -10.45
CA GLN A 33 -9.27 -5.52 -11.65
C GLN A 33 -10.62 -6.23 -11.64
N ILE A 34 -11.35 -6.19 -12.75
CA ILE A 34 -12.61 -6.93 -12.90
C ILE A 34 -12.29 -8.42 -13.01
N THR A 35 -12.88 -9.23 -12.13
CA THR A 35 -12.73 -10.69 -12.11
C THR A 35 -13.93 -11.39 -12.73
N GLU A 36 -15.14 -10.95 -12.38
CA GLU A 36 -16.40 -11.55 -12.82
C GLU A 36 -17.39 -10.46 -13.20
N VAL A 37 -18.27 -10.76 -14.14
CA VAL A 37 -19.39 -9.90 -14.51
C VAL A 37 -20.67 -10.71 -14.39
N ASP A 38 -21.52 -10.30 -13.46
CA ASP A 38 -22.83 -10.89 -13.23
C ASP A 38 -23.91 -9.93 -13.76
N GLY A 39 -24.36 -10.18 -14.98
CA GLY A 39 -25.32 -9.33 -15.70
C GLY A 39 -24.82 -7.89 -15.85
N LYS A 40 -25.31 -6.99 -15.00
CA LYS A 40 -24.94 -5.55 -14.99
C LYS A 40 -23.93 -5.19 -13.89
N THR A 41 -23.61 -6.12 -12.99
CA THR A 41 -22.73 -5.87 -11.84
C THR A 41 -21.38 -6.53 -12.09
N ALA A 42 -20.31 -5.74 -12.05
CA ALA A 42 -18.94 -6.27 -12.16
C ALA A 42 -18.35 -6.45 -10.76
N ARG A 43 -17.86 -7.65 -10.45
CA ARG A 43 -17.06 -7.90 -9.26
C ARG A 43 -15.61 -7.57 -9.55
N THR A 44 -14.99 -6.84 -8.64
CA THR A 44 -13.62 -6.39 -8.76
C THR A 44 -12.78 -6.86 -7.59
N ILE A 45 -11.50 -7.07 -7.86
CA ILE A 45 -10.50 -7.39 -6.85
C ILE A 45 -9.46 -6.27 -6.77
N PHE A 46 -8.94 -6.02 -5.58
CA PHE A 46 -7.89 -5.04 -5.37
C PHE A 46 -6.60 -5.46 -6.11
N LYS A 47 -6.15 -4.66 -7.08
CA LYS A 47 -4.90 -4.89 -7.83
C LYS A 47 -3.71 -4.19 -7.19
N GLY A 48 -3.94 -3.02 -6.59
CA GLY A 48 -2.88 -2.24 -5.96
C GLY A 48 -3.33 -0.83 -5.62
N HIS A 49 -2.47 -0.10 -4.92
CA HIS A 49 -2.64 1.33 -4.69
C HIS A 49 -1.32 2.05 -4.95
N GLU A 50 -1.41 3.34 -5.25
CA GLU A 50 -0.26 4.21 -5.43
C GLU A 50 -0.59 5.62 -4.94
N TYR A 51 0.38 6.27 -4.30
CA TYR A 51 0.29 7.70 -4.01
C TYR A 51 0.34 8.50 -5.31
N SER A 52 -0.45 9.57 -5.37
CA SER A 52 -0.37 10.53 -6.45
C SER A 52 1.04 11.12 -6.55
N ARG A 53 1.46 11.41 -7.79
CA ARG A 53 2.83 11.89 -8.07
C ARG A 53 3.11 13.20 -7.33
N ASP A 54 2.12 14.08 -7.27
CA ASP A 54 2.24 15.39 -6.64
C ASP A 54 2.35 15.27 -5.13
N TYR A 55 1.60 14.34 -4.53
CA TYR A 55 1.71 14.06 -3.09
C TYR A 55 3.08 13.48 -2.73
N LEU A 56 3.59 12.53 -3.52
CA LEU A 56 4.93 11.99 -3.26
C LEU A 56 6.02 13.07 -3.39
N ARG A 57 5.90 13.97 -4.37
CA ARG A 57 6.83 15.09 -4.58
C ARG A 57 6.77 16.11 -3.45
N SER A 58 5.59 16.41 -2.92
CA SER A 58 5.43 17.36 -1.80
C SER A 58 6.04 16.85 -0.49
N LEU A 59 6.08 15.52 -0.31
CA LEU A 59 6.73 14.88 0.83
C LEU A 59 8.26 14.91 0.73
N VAL A 60 8.86 14.86 -0.46
CA VAL A 60 10.32 14.89 -0.61
C VAL A 60 10.84 16.33 -0.40
N ARG A 61 11.75 16.53 0.56
CA ARG A 61 12.37 17.84 0.84
C ARG A 61 13.89 17.76 0.78
N ARG A 62 14.54 18.86 0.38
CA ARG A 62 16.01 18.99 0.41
C ARG A 62 16.52 18.94 1.85
N ARG A 63 17.77 18.50 2.03
CA ARG A 63 18.46 18.38 3.34
C ARG A 63 17.79 17.42 4.35
N THR A 64 16.90 16.56 3.87
CA THR A 64 16.30 15.46 4.65
C THR A 64 16.65 14.12 4.01
N THR A 65 16.43 13.03 4.75
CA THR A 65 16.64 11.68 4.24
C THR A 65 15.29 11.03 3.93
N ARG A 66 15.24 10.34 2.79
CA ARG A 66 14.15 9.43 2.42
C ARG A 66 14.62 8.00 2.61
N VAL A 67 13.87 7.20 3.37
CA VAL A 67 14.13 5.78 3.56
C VAL A 67 13.01 4.99 2.88
N ASP A 68 13.37 4.21 1.86
CA ASP A 68 12.45 3.29 1.20
C ASP A 68 12.74 1.83 1.59
N ALA A 69 11.66 1.05 1.70
CA ALA A 69 11.68 -0.39 1.88
C ALA A 69 10.68 -1.02 0.91
N VAL A 70 11.16 -1.89 0.03
CA VAL A 70 10.32 -2.72 -0.84
C VAL A 70 10.42 -4.14 -0.35
N LEU A 71 9.28 -4.78 -0.10
CA LEU A 71 9.22 -6.16 0.35
C LEU A 71 8.08 -6.91 -0.34
N ASN A 72 8.29 -8.21 -0.54
CA ASN A 72 7.26 -9.12 -0.98
C ASN A 72 6.72 -9.81 0.29
N VAL A 73 5.42 -9.76 0.48
CA VAL A 73 4.73 -10.38 1.61
C VAL A 73 3.70 -11.38 1.10
N THR A 74 3.44 -12.39 1.91
CA THR A 74 2.36 -13.36 1.69
C THR A 74 1.37 -13.18 2.83
N THR A 75 0.10 -12.98 2.51
CA THR A 75 -0.95 -12.90 3.52
C THR A 75 -1.36 -14.29 4.01
N LYS A 76 -2.12 -14.34 5.10
CA LYS A 76 -2.64 -15.60 5.66
C LYS A 76 -3.38 -16.46 4.62
N ASP A 77 -4.12 -15.83 3.72
CA ASP A 77 -4.94 -16.52 2.71
C ASP A 77 -4.15 -16.91 1.44
N GLY A 78 -2.83 -16.75 1.44
CA GLY A 78 -1.96 -17.15 0.33
C GLY A 78 -1.78 -16.09 -0.78
N TYR A 79 -2.32 -14.88 -0.63
CA TYR A 79 -2.08 -13.80 -1.59
C TYR A 79 -0.66 -13.26 -1.45
N ARG A 80 0.02 -13.06 -2.58
CA ARG A 80 1.36 -12.46 -2.59
C ARG A 80 1.29 -11.01 -3.04
N LEU A 81 1.75 -10.10 -2.21
CA LEU A 81 1.78 -8.67 -2.45
C LEU A 81 3.20 -8.13 -2.43
N ARG A 82 3.47 -7.13 -3.27
CA ARG A 82 4.66 -6.29 -3.14
C ARG A 82 4.26 -4.97 -2.53
N VAL A 83 4.82 -4.65 -1.37
CA VAL A 83 4.55 -3.41 -0.63
C VAL A 83 5.81 -2.55 -0.62
N GLY A 84 5.65 -1.28 -1.01
CA GLY A 84 6.67 -0.25 -0.95
C GLY A 84 6.33 0.75 0.14
N VAL A 85 7.07 0.71 1.25
CA VAL A 85 6.95 1.64 2.38
C VAL A 85 7.99 2.74 2.24
N CYS A 86 7.61 3.97 2.56
CA CYS A 86 8.51 5.11 2.60
C CYS A 86 8.41 5.81 3.97
N ALA A 87 9.56 6.30 4.45
CA ALA A 87 9.64 7.23 5.56
C ALA A 87 10.45 8.47 5.17
N PHE A 88 10.03 9.59 5.70
CA PHE A 88 10.66 10.89 5.53
C PHE A 88 11.08 11.42 6.89
N THR A 89 12.37 11.67 7.05
CA THR A 89 12.93 12.23 8.29
C THR A 89 12.79 13.75 8.32
N LEU A 90 12.89 14.34 9.52
CA LEU A 90 12.96 15.78 9.70
C LEU A 90 14.34 16.35 9.35
N SER A 91 15.40 15.58 9.56
CA SER A 91 16.79 15.96 9.31
C SER A 91 17.55 14.83 8.61
N ARG A 92 18.77 15.12 8.14
CA ARG A 92 19.65 14.09 7.57
C ARG A 92 20.09 13.12 8.67
N ILE A 93 19.89 11.83 8.45
CA ILE A 93 20.23 10.78 9.41
C ILE A 93 21.45 9.97 8.96
N LYS A 94 22.05 9.22 9.89
CA LYS A 94 23.17 8.32 9.59
C LYS A 94 22.69 7.07 8.85
N THR A 95 23.57 6.48 8.04
CA THR A 95 23.28 5.24 7.29
C THR A 95 22.94 4.05 8.21
N SER A 96 23.48 4.01 9.43
CA SER A 96 23.11 3.00 10.44
C SER A 96 21.66 3.15 10.89
N GLN A 97 21.19 4.38 11.12
CA GLN A 97 19.80 4.67 11.46
C GLN A 97 18.86 4.35 10.31
N GLU A 98 19.26 4.66 9.06
CA GLU A 98 18.49 4.29 7.86
C GLU A 98 18.28 2.77 7.77
N LYS A 99 19.34 1.99 7.99
CA LYS A 99 19.27 0.52 8.01
C LYS A 99 18.35 0.00 9.10
N ALA A 100 18.43 0.59 10.30
CA ALA A 100 17.59 0.20 11.44
C ALA A 100 16.10 0.49 11.17
N ILE A 101 15.77 1.67 10.63
CA ILE A 101 14.40 2.02 10.23
C ILE A 101 13.89 1.05 9.15
N ARG A 102 14.72 0.72 8.15
CA ARG A 102 14.35 -0.25 7.10
C ARG A 102 14.08 -1.65 7.68
N SER A 103 14.83 -2.06 8.71
CA SER A 103 14.60 -3.33 9.42
C SER A 103 13.26 -3.33 10.16
N ILE A 104 12.94 -2.24 10.86
CA ILE A 104 11.64 -2.06 11.55
C ILE A 104 10.48 -2.12 10.56
N MET A 105 10.56 -1.38 9.45
CA MET A 105 9.55 -1.42 8.39
C MET A 105 9.30 -2.84 7.90
N ARG A 106 10.36 -3.61 7.65
CA ARG A 106 10.23 -4.99 7.17
C ARG A 106 9.56 -5.89 8.21
N ARG A 107 9.98 -5.79 9.47
CA ARG A 107 9.43 -6.60 10.56
C ARG A 107 7.92 -6.37 10.71
N ILE A 108 7.50 -5.11 10.90
CA ILE A 108 6.08 -4.79 11.15
C ILE A 108 5.21 -5.22 9.97
N VAL A 109 5.62 -4.92 8.73
CA VAL A 109 4.80 -5.25 7.57
C VAL A 109 4.70 -6.76 7.37
N GLN A 110 5.78 -7.51 7.64
CA GLN A 110 5.77 -8.97 7.54
C GLN A 110 4.91 -9.61 8.64
N GLU A 111 4.99 -9.11 9.87
CA GLU A 111 4.17 -9.55 11.00
C GLU A 111 2.68 -9.33 10.71
N LYS A 112 2.30 -8.13 10.28
CA LYS A 112 0.91 -7.79 9.92
C LYS A 112 0.41 -8.60 8.73
N ALA A 113 1.24 -8.82 7.71
CA ALA A 113 0.86 -9.66 6.58
C ALA A 113 0.59 -11.11 6.99
N SER A 114 1.41 -11.68 7.89
CA SER A 114 1.22 -13.05 8.35
C SER A 114 0.00 -13.23 9.26
N ALA A 115 -0.39 -12.19 10.00
CA ALA A 115 -1.50 -12.24 10.94
C ALA A 115 -2.88 -12.02 10.28
N LEU A 116 -2.95 -11.16 9.27
CA LEU A 116 -4.20 -10.67 8.69
C LEU A 116 -4.58 -11.39 7.39
N THR A 117 -5.88 -11.43 7.11
CA THR A 117 -6.42 -11.83 5.81
C THR A 117 -6.12 -10.76 4.75
N PHE A 118 -6.26 -11.09 3.47
CA PHE A 118 -6.00 -10.18 2.37
C PHE A 118 -6.82 -8.88 2.49
N ASP A 119 -8.13 -8.99 2.72
CA ASP A 119 -9.01 -7.84 2.80
C ASP A 119 -8.68 -6.93 3.98
N GLN A 120 -8.43 -7.52 5.15
CA GLN A 120 -8.03 -6.80 6.35
C GLN A 120 -6.70 -6.08 6.13
N PHE A 121 -5.72 -6.77 5.54
CA PHE A 121 -4.41 -6.21 5.26
C PHE A 121 -4.50 -5.04 4.28
N VAL A 122 -5.28 -5.15 3.21
CA VAL A 122 -5.53 -4.05 2.26
C VAL A 122 -6.20 -2.87 2.97
N GLN A 123 -7.19 -3.12 3.81
CA GLN A 123 -7.85 -2.06 4.58
C GLN A 123 -6.88 -1.33 5.52
N GLU A 124 -6.01 -2.05 6.22
CA GLU A 124 -5.00 -1.43 7.09
C GLU A 124 -3.94 -0.64 6.32
N ILE A 125 -3.58 -1.08 5.11
CA ILE A 125 -2.69 -0.35 4.20
C ILE A 125 -3.33 0.98 3.80
N VAL A 126 -4.57 0.93 3.34
CA VAL A 126 -5.31 2.06 2.78
C VAL A 126 -5.63 3.10 3.88
N LEU A 127 -6.01 2.64 5.08
CA LEU A 127 -6.25 3.48 6.25
C LEU A 127 -4.97 3.87 7.01
N GLN A 128 -3.79 3.51 6.51
CA GLN A 128 -2.48 3.84 7.08
C GLN A 128 -2.23 3.36 8.53
N LYS A 129 -2.93 2.32 9.00
CA LYS A 129 -2.69 1.75 10.34
C LYS A 129 -1.29 1.17 10.45
N ILE A 130 -0.85 0.42 9.44
CA ILE A 130 0.51 -0.13 9.36
C ILE A 130 1.56 0.99 9.35
N ALA A 131 1.28 2.11 8.67
CA ALA A 131 2.21 3.23 8.63
C ALA A 131 2.33 3.92 10.00
N SER A 132 1.24 4.01 10.76
CA SER A 132 1.23 4.51 12.15
C SER A 132 2.06 3.63 13.08
N ASP A 133 1.91 2.30 12.99
CA ASP A 133 2.68 1.35 13.79
C ASP A 133 4.19 1.50 13.50
N VAL A 134 4.56 1.61 12.21
CA VAL A 134 5.94 1.88 11.79
C VAL A 134 6.44 3.22 12.32
N TYR A 135 5.61 4.26 12.29
CA TYR A 135 5.98 5.59 12.80
C TYR A 135 6.32 5.54 14.29
N ASN A 136 5.50 4.88 15.10
CA ASN A 136 5.65 4.81 16.55
C ASN A 136 6.95 4.10 16.96
N GLU A 137 7.32 3.02 16.28
CA GLU A 137 8.59 2.35 16.55
C GLU A 137 9.80 3.10 15.98
N ALA A 138 9.71 3.58 14.73
CA ALA A 138 10.84 4.19 14.06
C ALA A 138 11.17 5.59 14.59
N LYS A 139 10.20 6.30 15.21
CA LYS A 139 10.43 7.59 15.91
C LYS A 139 11.43 7.46 17.07
N LYS A 140 11.56 6.27 17.68
CA LYS A 140 12.54 6.01 18.76
C LYS A 140 13.99 6.07 18.24
N ILE A 141 14.21 5.84 16.96
CA ILE A 141 15.54 5.83 16.33
C ILE A 141 15.90 7.20 15.78
N ALA A 142 14.96 7.85 15.09
CA ALA A 142 15.18 9.13 14.45
C ALA A 142 13.88 9.95 14.37
N PRO A 143 13.98 11.28 14.34
CA PRO A 143 12.82 12.14 14.17
C PRO A 143 12.23 12.00 12.76
N LEU A 144 11.00 11.47 12.70
CA LEU A 144 10.23 11.24 11.48
C LEU A 144 9.14 12.30 11.30
N ARG A 145 8.94 12.73 10.06
CA ARG A 145 7.86 13.66 9.67
C ARG A 145 6.66 12.91 9.11
N HIS A 146 6.90 11.95 8.23
CA HIS A 146 5.83 11.19 7.58
C HIS A 146 6.31 9.77 7.30
N VAL A 147 5.43 8.81 7.53
CA VAL A 147 5.60 7.41 7.14
C VAL A 147 4.33 7.01 6.40
N GLY A 148 4.49 6.29 5.31
CA GLY A 148 3.39 5.90 4.46
C GLY A 148 3.71 4.71 3.58
N ILE A 149 2.68 4.11 3.02
CA ILE A 149 2.83 3.05 2.04
C ILE A 149 2.67 3.70 0.67
N ARG A 150 3.78 3.85 -0.04
CA ARG A 150 3.82 4.53 -1.33
C ARG A 150 3.06 3.77 -2.41
N LYS A 151 3.19 2.45 -2.39
CA LYS A 151 2.67 1.56 -3.43
C LYS A 151 2.44 0.16 -2.89
N SER A 152 1.31 -0.45 -3.23
CA SER A 152 1.16 -1.91 -3.21
C SER A 152 0.82 -2.44 -4.58
N LYS A 153 1.28 -3.65 -4.86
CA LYS A 153 0.95 -4.40 -6.06
C LYS A 153 0.61 -5.83 -5.69
N LEU A 154 -0.54 -6.31 -6.14
CA LEU A 154 -0.88 -7.72 -6.07
C LEU A 154 -0.06 -8.48 -7.12
N LEU A 155 0.76 -9.44 -6.67
CA LEU A 155 1.62 -10.25 -7.52
C LEU A 155 0.93 -11.55 -7.93
N LEU A 156 0.38 -12.26 -6.94
CA LEU A 156 -0.24 -13.56 -7.14
C LEU A 156 -1.54 -13.61 -6.37
N GLN A 157 -2.61 -13.92 -7.09
CA GLN A 157 -3.88 -14.35 -6.53
C GLN A 157 -3.79 -15.86 -6.35
N PRO A 158 -4.02 -16.40 -5.14
CA PRO A 158 -4.18 -17.82 -4.99
C PRO A 158 -5.42 -18.18 -5.83
N THR A 159 -5.23 -19.00 -6.86
CA THR A 159 -6.35 -19.60 -7.56
C THR A 159 -7.13 -20.39 -6.53
N LEU A 160 -8.33 -19.95 -6.20
CA LEU A 160 -9.34 -20.85 -5.64
C LEU A 160 -9.54 -21.93 -6.71
N VAL A 161 -8.85 -23.05 -6.55
CA VAL A 161 -9.18 -24.26 -7.28
C VAL A 161 -10.50 -24.72 -6.67
N ALA A 162 -11.58 -24.47 -7.40
CA ALA A 162 -12.83 -25.21 -7.35
C ALA A 162 -13.44 -25.15 -8.75
#